data_AF-A0A7S0BEN4-F1
#
_entry.id   AF-A0A7S0BEN4-F1
#
_cell.length_a   1.000
_cell.length_b   1.000
_cell.length_c   1.000
_cell.angle_alpha   90.00
_cell.angle_beta   90.00
_cell.angle_gamma   90.00
#
_symmetry.space_group_name_H-M   'P 1'
#
loop_
_entity.id
_entity.type
_entity.pdbx_description
1 polymer ?
#
loop_
_entity_poly.entity_id
_entity_poly.type
_entity_poly.pdbx_seq_one_letter_code
_entity_poly.pdbx_strand_id
1 'polypeptide(L)'
;MLLKCCEDFNYFSADSSWQRVKVRRAMTVYLIYGSGGGGHKASANALMDVLLQRNPDWDIRTINISPAVGAEGGDKLYNLCMEKNWSLIIPVLHKAATFFAPFVQPLIKKRMRDMWSSMPEADVIISLVPFLNPSIIETQPGAIHFTLITDFTHTEGHPWIQDHRQHILCGTEECYKQGECVWDLIC
;
A
#
# COMPACT_ATOMS: atom_id res chain seq x y z
N MET A 1 -29.34 -22.44 4.74
CA MET A 1 -28.85 -21.51 5.79
C MET A 1 -27.42 -21.15 5.44
N LEU A 2 -27.25 -20.11 4.62
CA LEU A 2 -25.97 -19.49 4.25
C LEU A 2 -26.19 -18.01 4.53
N LEU A 3 -25.51 -17.48 5.55
CA LEU A 3 -25.68 -16.11 6.01
C LEU A 3 -24.87 -15.15 5.15
N LYS A 4 -25.55 -14.06 4.75
CA LYS A 4 -25.05 -12.76 4.31
C LYS A 4 -23.69 -12.38 4.91
N CYS A 5 -22.76 -11.91 4.07
CA CYS A 5 -21.71 -10.96 4.49
C CYS A 5 -21.13 -10.08 3.34
N CYS A 6 -21.88 -9.82 2.25
CA CYS A 6 -21.40 -8.99 1.13
C CYS A 6 -22.38 -7.87 0.72
N GLU A 7 -23.03 -7.20 1.67
CA GLU A 7 -23.95 -6.07 1.34
C GLU A 7 -23.33 -4.66 1.49
N ASP A 8 -22.09 -4.51 1.97
CA ASP A 8 -21.50 -3.17 2.22
C ASP A 8 -20.26 -2.85 1.36
N PHE A 9 -20.31 -3.17 0.06
CA PHE A 9 -19.35 -2.62 -0.91
C PHE A 9 -19.75 -1.20 -1.29
N ASN A 10 -19.19 -0.18 -0.62
CA ASN A 10 -19.21 1.17 -1.16
C ASN A 10 -18.06 1.32 -2.15
N TYR A 11 -18.30 0.88 -3.38
CA TYR A 11 -17.47 1.21 -4.54
C TYR A 11 -17.65 2.70 -4.85
N PHE A 12 -16.54 3.45 -4.87
CA PHE A 12 -16.56 4.84 -5.26
C PHE A 12 -15.79 5.00 -6.58
N SER A 13 -16.51 4.97 -7.71
CA SER A 13 -15.97 5.53 -8.94
C SER A 13 -15.77 7.04 -8.75
N ALA A 14 -14.75 7.64 -9.35
CA ALA A 14 -14.60 9.09 -9.39
C ALA A 14 -15.69 9.74 -10.27
N ASP A 15 -16.95 9.59 -9.91
CA ASP A 15 -18.06 10.33 -10.50
C ASP A 15 -18.31 11.65 -9.73
N SER A 16 -19.24 12.45 -10.19
CA SER A 16 -19.58 13.75 -9.60
C SER A 16 -20.18 13.69 -8.18
N SER A 17 -20.35 12.49 -7.60
CA SER A 17 -20.96 12.28 -6.28
C SER A 17 -19.98 12.33 -5.10
N TRP A 18 -18.66 12.45 -5.34
CA TRP A 18 -17.69 12.70 -4.27
C TRP A 18 -17.98 14.03 -3.59
N GLN A 19 -18.77 13.97 -2.53
CA GLN A 19 -18.93 15.09 -1.63
C GLN A 19 -17.60 15.32 -0.95
N ARG A 20 -17.07 16.53 -1.08
CA ARG A 20 -15.90 16.95 -0.30
C ARG A 20 -16.24 16.82 1.18
N VAL A 21 -15.76 15.75 1.80
CA VAL A 21 -15.82 15.63 3.25
C VAL A 21 -14.92 16.72 3.81
N LYS A 22 -15.53 17.71 4.46
CA LYS A 22 -14.77 18.72 5.20
C LYS A 22 -14.16 18.05 6.41
N VAL A 23 -12.89 17.66 6.30
CA VAL A 23 -12.07 17.28 7.45
C VAL A 23 -11.91 18.53 8.31
N ARG A 24 -12.42 18.48 9.55
CA ARG A 24 -12.51 19.65 10.44
C ARG A 24 -11.25 19.90 11.28
N ARG A 25 -10.29 18.98 11.25
CA ARG A 25 -9.02 19.06 12.00
C ARG A 25 -7.83 18.83 11.08
N ALA A 26 -6.67 19.34 11.48
CA ALA A 26 -5.39 18.92 10.91
C ALA A 26 -5.21 17.41 11.10
N MET A 27 -4.62 16.74 10.11
CA MET A 27 -4.34 15.32 10.14
C MET A 27 -2.85 15.04 9.99
N THR A 28 -2.39 13.95 10.60
CA THR A 28 -1.08 13.34 10.36
C THR A 28 -1.22 12.23 9.31
N VAL A 29 -0.60 12.41 8.15
CA VAL A 29 -0.68 11.49 7.01
C VAL A 29 0.70 10.95 6.67
N TYR A 30 0.84 9.63 6.62
CA TYR A 30 2.06 8.97 6.18
C TYR A 30 1.89 8.33 4.80
N LEU A 31 2.77 8.68 3.87
CA LEU A 31 2.91 8.07 2.55
C LEU A 31 4.06 7.08 2.58
N ILE A 32 3.76 5.78 2.49
CA ILE A 32 4.74 4.71 2.65
C ILE A 32 5.16 4.19 1.28
N TYR A 33 6.46 4.18 0.98
CA TYR A 33 6.99 3.67 -0.28
C TYR A 33 8.22 2.78 -0.08
N GLY A 34 8.52 1.94 -1.06
CA GLY A 34 9.76 1.14 -1.14
C GLY A 34 10.73 1.68 -2.18
N SER A 35 11.98 1.19 -2.18
CA SER A 35 13.01 1.60 -3.15
C SER A 35 13.08 0.70 -4.38
N GLY A 36 12.31 -0.38 -4.42
CA GLY A 36 12.12 -1.23 -5.59
C GLY A 36 11.24 -0.52 -6.60
N GLY A 37 11.74 -0.32 -7.81
CA GLY A 37 11.07 0.46 -8.84
C GLY A 37 11.08 1.98 -8.58
N GLY A 38 11.14 2.77 -9.65
CA GLY A 38 11.07 4.24 -9.54
C GLY A 38 9.66 4.79 -9.28
N GLY A 39 8.63 4.02 -9.63
CA GLY A 39 7.23 4.46 -9.64
C GLY A 39 6.66 4.77 -8.26
N HIS A 40 7.01 3.99 -7.24
CA HIS A 40 6.50 4.12 -5.88
C HIS A 40 6.87 5.48 -5.26
N LYS A 41 8.17 5.82 -5.30
CA LYS A 41 8.69 7.10 -4.78
C LYS A 41 8.15 8.29 -5.57
N ALA A 42 8.12 8.20 -6.90
CA ALA A 42 7.59 9.28 -7.74
C ALA A 42 6.11 9.55 -7.43
N SER A 43 5.32 8.50 -7.25
CA SER A 43 3.88 8.62 -6.93
C SER A 43 3.66 9.17 -5.52
N ALA A 44 4.47 8.75 -4.55
CA ALA A 44 4.39 9.28 -3.18
C ALA A 44 4.69 10.78 -3.14
N ASN A 45 5.72 11.24 -3.88
CA ASN A 45 6.06 12.65 -3.98
C ASN A 45 4.95 13.46 -4.67
N ALA A 46 4.45 12.98 -5.81
CA ALA A 46 3.37 13.64 -6.52
C ALA A 46 2.09 13.78 -5.66
N LEU A 47 1.76 12.73 -4.90
CA LEU A 47 0.63 12.76 -3.96
C LEU A 47 0.88 13.72 -2.79
N MET A 48 2.10 13.74 -2.24
CA MET A 48 2.49 14.68 -1.18
C MET A 48 2.29 16.13 -1.63
N ASP A 49 2.76 16.47 -2.84
CA ASP A 49 2.64 17.83 -3.39
C ASP A 49 1.17 18.27 -3.49
N VAL A 50 0.30 17.38 -3.98
CA VAL A 50 -1.15 17.65 -4.10
C VAL A 50 -1.82 17.77 -2.73
N LEU A 51 -1.46 16.91 -1.77
CA LEU A 51 -2.05 16.92 -0.43
C LEU A 51 -1.64 18.18 0.33
N LEU A 52 -0.38 18.59 0.26
CA LEU A 52 0.12 19.82 0.88
C LEU A 52 -0.53 21.06 0.26
N GLN A 53 -0.67 21.09 -1.08
CA GLN A 53 -1.33 22.20 -1.76
C GLN A 53 -2.79 22.36 -1.33
N ARG A 54 -3.49 21.24 -1.12
CA ARG A 54 -4.92 21.24 -0.77
C ARG A 54 -5.20 21.36 0.73
N ASN A 55 -4.25 20.94 1.57
CA ASN A 55 -4.40 20.87 3.02
C ASN A 55 -3.10 21.34 3.71
N PRO A 56 -2.79 22.65 3.68
CA PRO A 56 -1.51 23.18 4.18
C PRO A 56 -1.30 23.00 5.69
N ASP A 57 -2.38 22.78 6.45
CA ASP A 57 -2.33 22.59 7.91
C ASP A 57 -2.10 21.11 8.30
N TRP A 58 -2.03 20.17 7.35
CA TRP A 58 -1.80 18.75 7.65
C TRP A 58 -0.30 18.45 7.78
N ASP A 59 0.04 17.52 8.67
CA ASP A 59 1.39 16.96 8.79
C ASP A 59 1.51 15.77 7.83
N ILE A 60 2.07 16.01 6.64
CA ILE A 60 2.21 15.00 5.59
C ILE A 60 3.68 14.58 5.49
N ARG A 61 3.95 13.29 5.63
CA ARG A 61 5.29 12.73 5.66
C ARG A 61 5.42 11.55 4.71
N THR A 62 6.52 11.49 3.97
CA THR A 62 6.87 10.31 3.16
C THR A 62 7.88 9.45 3.92
N ILE A 63 7.68 8.13 3.94
CA ILE A 63 8.59 7.16 4.56
C ILE A 63 9.03 6.13 3.54
N ASN A 64 10.34 6.03 3.33
CA ASN A 64 10.93 4.86 2.71
C ASN A 64 10.98 3.72 3.73
N ILE A 65 10.10 2.75 3.60
CA ILE A 65 9.96 1.68 4.60
C ILE A 65 11.06 0.62 4.46
N SER A 66 11.66 0.49 3.27
CA SER A 66 12.56 -0.62 2.97
C SER A 66 13.78 -0.70 3.89
N PRO A 67 14.49 0.40 4.19
CA PRO A 67 15.60 0.37 5.16
C PRO A 67 15.12 0.04 6.57
N ALA A 68 13.96 0.56 6.98
CA ALA A 68 13.42 0.35 8.31
C ALA A 68 13.11 -1.14 8.57
N VAL A 69 12.62 -1.86 7.56
CA VAL A 69 12.25 -3.28 7.70
C VAL A 69 13.30 -4.25 7.17
N GLY A 70 14.35 -3.75 6.51
CA GLY A 70 15.42 -4.55 5.88
C GLY A 70 15.02 -5.19 4.55
N ALA A 71 14.13 -4.56 3.79
CA ALA A 71 13.71 -5.01 2.46
C ALA A 71 14.62 -4.51 1.31
N GLU A 72 15.66 -3.73 1.61
CA GLU A 72 16.54 -3.12 0.59
C GLU A 72 17.20 -4.15 -0.35
N GLY A 73 17.48 -5.36 0.14
CA GLY A 73 18.01 -6.43 -0.70
C GLY A 73 17.04 -6.86 -1.80
N GLY A 74 15.75 -6.95 -1.47
CA GLY A 74 14.67 -7.24 -2.42
C GLY A 74 14.51 -6.12 -3.44
N ASP A 75 14.54 -4.87 -2.98
CA ASP A 75 14.47 -3.69 -3.85
C ASP A 75 15.61 -3.66 -4.87
N LYS A 76 16.84 -3.91 -4.42
CA LYS A 76 18.03 -3.97 -5.28
C LYS A 76 17.93 -5.10 -6.30
N LEU A 77 17.44 -6.28 -5.89
CA LEU A 77 17.24 -7.40 -6.80
C LEU A 77 16.18 -7.08 -7.86
N TYR A 78 15.05 -6.50 -7.46
CA TYR A 78 14.00 -6.07 -8.37
C TYR A 78 14.54 -5.05 -9.39
N ASN A 79 15.24 -4.01 -8.92
CA ASN A 79 15.83 -2.99 -9.78
C ASN A 79 16.85 -3.59 -10.76
N LEU A 80 17.67 -4.54 -10.32
CA LEU A 80 18.61 -5.26 -11.19
C LEU A 80 17.86 -6.06 -12.27
N CYS A 81 16.79 -6.77 -11.91
CA CYS A 81 15.96 -7.49 -12.88
C CYS A 81 15.38 -6.52 -13.93
N MET A 82 14.90 -5.36 -13.51
CA MET A 82 14.38 -4.34 -14.44
C MET A 82 15.48 -3.78 -15.34
N GLU A 83 16.64 -3.44 -14.80
CA GLU A 83 17.80 -2.95 -15.56
C GLU A 83 18.26 -3.96 -16.62
N LYS A 84 18.21 -5.27 -16.31
CA LYS A 84 18.59 -6.35 -17.22
C LYS A 84 17.45 -6.85 -18.13
N ASN A 85 16.26 -6.25 -18.08
CA ASN A 85 15.07 -6.70 -18.79
C ASN A 85 14.67 -8.15 -18.46
N TRP A 86 14.93 -8.60 -17.23
CA TRP A 86 14.58 -9.93 -16.72
C TRP A 86 13.16 -9.96 -16.12
N SER A 87 12.21 -9.32 -16.80
CA SER A 87 10.82 -9.25 -16.34
C SER A 87 10.18 -10.64 -16.17
N LEU A 88 10.59 -11.63 -16.96
CA LEU A 88 10.13 -13.02 -16.87
C LEU A 88 10.47 -13.70 -15.53
N ILE A 89 11.45 -13.19 -14.78
CA ILE A 89 11.85 -13.75 -13.47
C ILE A 89 10.98 -13.20 -12.33
N ILE A 90 10.35 -12.04 -12.52
CA ILE A 90 9.56 -11.35 -11.48
C ILE A 90 8.44 -12.21 -10.88
N PRO A 91 7.64 -12.98 -11.64
CA PRO A 91 6.63 -13.85 -11.05
C PRO A 91 7.21 -14.90 -10.08
N VAL A 92 8.41 -15.40 -10.37
CA VAL A 92 9.12 -16.36 -9.49
C VAL A 92 9.56 -15.66 -8.21
N LEU A 93 10.11 -14.44 -8.31
CA LEU A 93 10.49 -13.65 -7.14
C LEU A 93 9.28 -13.31 -6.26
N HIS A 94 8.15 -12.96 -6.86
CA HIS A 94 6.90 -12.71 -6.12
C HIS A 94 6.41 -13.96 -5.39
N LYS A 95 6.38 -15.12 -6.06
CA LYS A 95 6.00 -16.40 -5.42
C LYS A 95 6.93 -16.73 -4.25
N ALA A 96 8.24 -16.54 -4.41
CA ALA A 96 9.19 -16.73 -3.33
C ALA A 96 8.94 -15.75 -2.17
N ALA A 97 8.74 -14.47 -2.45
CA ALA A 97 8.45 -13.46 -1.43
C ALA A 97 7.19 -13.80 -0.63
N THR A 98 6.10 -14.17 -1.31
CA THR A 98 4.84 -14.61 -0.67
C THR A 98 5.04 -15.86 0.18
N PHE A 99 5.79 -16.85 -0.32
CA PHE A 99 6.09 -18.08 0.43
C PHE A 99 6.89 -17.80 1.70
N PHE A 100 7.88 -16.90 1.64
CA PHE A 100 8.72 -16.58 2.80
C PHE A 100 8.11 -15.52 3.74
N ALA A 101 7.06 -14.81 3.32
CA ALA A 101 6.44 -13.72 4.08
C ALA A 101 6.12 -14.09 5.54
N PRO A 102 5.47 -15.25 5.86
CA PRO A 102 5.12 -15.59 7.24
C PRO A 102 6.34 -15.71 8.17
N PHE A 103 7.49 -16.13 7.64
CA PHE A 103 8.72 -16.30 8.42
C PHE A 103 9.39 -14.98 8.75
N VAL A 104 9.29 -13.99 7.85
CA VAL A 104 9.92 -12.67 8.02
C VAL A 104 8.99 -11.66 8.70
N GLN A 105 7.68 -11.86 8.62
CA GLN A 105 6.66 -10.95 9.16
C GLN A 105 6.85 -10.57 10.64
N PRO A 106 7.16 -11.48 11.59
CA PRO A 106 7.36 -11.11 12.99
C PRO A 106 8.50 -10.09 13.17
N LEU A 107 9.59 -10.24 12.42
CA LEU A 107 10.73 -9.32 12.44
C LEU A 107 10.37 -7.98 11.80
N ILE A 108 9.67 -8.00 10.66
CA ILE A 108 9.16 -6.79 9.98
C ILE A 108 8.28 -5.99 10.94
N LYS A 109 7.30 -6.64 11.58
CA LYS A 109 6.39 -6.00 12.53
C LYS A 109 7.11 -5.43 13.75
N LYS A 110 8.14 -6.13 14.25
CA LYS A 110 8.98 -5.60 15.33
C LYS A 110 9.67 -4.30 14.90
N ARG A 111 10.36 -4.32 13.76
CA ARG A 111 11.07 -3.14 13.23
C ARG A 111 10.13 -1.98 12.92
N MET A 112 8.94 -2.25 12.38
CA MET A 112 7.92 -1.25 12.15
C MET A 112 7.45 -0.62 13.47
N ARG A 113 7.15 -1.41 14.51
CA ARG A 113 6.79 -0.86 15.84
C ARG A 113 7.90 0.01 16.43
N ASP A 114 9.14 -0.43 16.33
CA ASP A 114 10.29 0.33 16.80
C ASP A 114 10.38 1.68 16.07
N MET A 115 10.22 1.68 14.74
CA MET A 115 10.15 2.91 13.94
C MET A 115 9.00 3.82 14.39
N TRP A 116 7.78 3.28 14.51
CA TRP A 116 6.59 4.04 14.88
C TRP A 116 6.68 4.65 16.27
N SER A 117 7.38 4.03 17.22
CA SER A 117 7.52 4.53 18.59
C SER A 117 8.15 5.92 18.68
N SER A 118 8.88 6.33 17.64
CA SER A 118 9.53 7.65 17.54
C SER A 118 8.72 8.68 16.76
N MET A 119 7.52 8.33 16.29
CA MET A 119 6.73 9.12 15.35
C MET A 119 5.38 9.51 15.96
N PRO A 120 4.80 10.67 15.56
CA PRO A 120 3.42 11.01 15.89
C PRO A 120 2.43 9.94 15.38
N GLU A 121 1.33 9.77 16.12
CA GLU A 121 0.24 8.88 15.73
C GLU A 121 -0.32 9.27 14.35
N ALA A 122 -0.52 8.25 13.52
CA ALA A 122 -1.04 8.41 12.17
C ALA A 122 -2.56 8.47 12.17
N ASP A 123 -3.14 9.49 11.54
CA ASP A 123 -4.58 9.49 11.23
C ASP A 123 -4.85 8.67 9.96
N VAL A 124 -3.96 8.79 8.98
CA VAL A 124 -4.06 8.14 7.68
C VAL A 124 -2.70 7.59 7.27
N ILE A 125 -2.71 6.37 6.76
CA ILE A 125 -1.55 5.76 6.10
C ILE A 125 -1.94 5.42 4.68
N ILE A 126 -1.17 5.94 3.72
CA ILE A 126 -1.31 5.61 2.31
C ILE A 126 -0.10 4.80 1.90
N SER A 127 -0.32 3.51 1.68
CA SER A 127 0.71 2.58 1.22
C SER A 127 0.84 2.62 -0.30
N LEU A 128 2.06 2.84 -0.77
CA LEU A 128 2.48 2.70 -2.16
C LEU A 128 3.52 1.57 -2.23
N VAL A 129 3.41 0.53 -1.41
CA VAL A 129 4.36 -0.59 -1.38
C VAL A 129 3.60 -1.92 -1.33
N PRO A 130 3.93 -2.88 -2.21
CA PRO A 130 3.36 -4.21 -2.15
C PRO A 130 3.97 -5.02 -1.00
N PHE A 131 3.37 -6.17 -0.69
CA PHE A 131 3.84 -7.16 0.28
C PHE A 131 3.81 -6.76 1.77
N LEU A 132 3.77 -5.48 2.12
CA LEU A 132 3.91 -5.01 3.50
C LEU A 132 2.59 -4.56 4.16
N ASN A 133 1.48 -4.49 3.42
CA ASN A 133 0.23 -3.90 3.90
C ASN A 133 -0.31 -4.54 5.20
N PRO A 134 -0.34 -5.89 5.37
CA PRO A 134 -0.81 -6.49 6.61
C PRO A 134 0.05 -6.08 7.82
N SER A 135 1.38 -5.97 7.64
CA SER A 135 2.29 -5.55 8.71
C SER A 135 2.13 -4.07 9.05
N ILE A 136 1.87 -3.22 8.06
CA ILE A 136 1.57 -1.79 8.29
C ILE A 136 0.29 -1.67 9.12
N ILE A 137 -0.79 -2.35 8.72
CA ILE A 137 -2.08 -2.28 9.40
C ILE A 137 -2.00 -2.81 10.84
N GLU A 138 -1.34 -3.95 11.05
CA GLU A 138 -1.18 -4.51 12.38
C GLU A 138 -0.33 -3.64 13.32
N THR A 139 0.60 -2.86 12.78
CA THR A 139 1.50 -2.00 13.58
C THR A 139 0.98 -0.59 13.78
N GLN A 140 -0.04 -0.19 13.02
CA GLN A 140 -0.76 1.10 13.13
C GLN A 140 -2.29 0.89 12.99
N PRO A 141 -2.93 0.12 13.88
CA PRO A 141 -4.35 -0.22 13.73
C PRO A 141 -5.32 0.95 13.92
N GLY A 142 -4.87 2.07 14.52
CA GLY A 142 -5.68 3.27 14.72
C GLY A 142 -5.83 4.16 13.48
N ALA A 143 -4.96 4.00 12.49
CA ALA A 143 -4.99 4.79 11.26
C ALA A 143 -6.00 4.24 10.25
N ILE A 144 -6.50 5.11 9.36
CA ILE A 144 -7.22 4.68 8.15
C ILE A 144 -6.19 4.26 7.10
N HIS A 145 -6.33 3.07 6.54
CA HIS A 145 -5.36 2.48 5.62
C HIS A 145 -5.83 2.55 4.17
N PHE A 146 -5.14 3.35 3.36
CA PHE A 146 -5.28 3.35 1.91
C PHE A 146 -4.11 2.60 1.27
N THR A 147 -4.35 2.00 0.11
CA THR A 147 -3.29 1.44 -0.73
C THR A 147 -3.47 1.95 -2.15
N LEU A 148 -2.51 2.73 -2.62
CA LEU A 148 -2.48 3.23 -3.99
C LEU A 148 -1.67 2.27 -4.85
N ILE A 149 -2.35 1.56 -5.75
CA ILE A 149 -1.70 0.63 -6.66
C ILE A 149 -0.98 1.42 -7.75
N THR A 150 0.34 1.26 -7.84
CA THR A 150 1.16 1.91 -8.88
C THR A 150 1.53 0.98 -10.02
N ASP A 151 1.25 -0.32 -9.89
CA ASP A 151 1.45 -1.31 -10.94
C ASP A 151 0.14 -1.50 -11.72
N PHE A 152 0.09 -1.01 -12.96
CA PHE A 152 -1.15 -1.04 -13.75
C PHE A 152 -1.31 -2.31 -14.61
N THR A 153 -0.39 -3.26 -14.51
CA THR A 153 -0.41 -4.51 -15.26
C THR A 153 -0.88 -5.67 -14.39
N HIS A 154 -1.60 -6.61 -15.00
CA HIS A 154 -2.05 -7.81 -14.32
C HIS A 154 -0.89 -8.64 -13.76
N THR A 155 -0.99 -8.99 -12.48
CA THR A 155 -0.07 -9.92 -11.81
C THR A 155 -0.87 -10.97 -11.06
N GLU A 156 -0.69 -12.25 -11.39
CA GLU A 156 -1.40 -13.37 -10.73
C GLU A 156 -1.17 -13.43 -9.21
N GLY A 157 -0.04 -12.87 -8.73
CA GLY A 157 0.31 -12.88 -7.31
C GLY A 157 -0.36 -11.78 -6.49
N HIS A 158 -1.08 -10.85 -7.13
CA HIS A 158 -1.81 -9.74 -6.52
C HIS A 158 -1.14 -9.10 -5.29
N PRO A 159 0.12 -8.64 -5.41
CA PRO A 159 0.97 -8.35 -4.25
C PRO A 159 0.55 -7.09 -3.47
N TRP A 160 -0.44 -6.36 -3.97
CA TRP A 160 -0.98 -5.13 -3.43
C TRP A 160 -2.23 -5.32 -2.57
N ILE A 161 -3.01 -6.37 -2.81
CA ILE A 161 -4.29 -6.63 -2.16
C ILE A 161 -4.04 -7.78 -1.18
N GLN A 162 -4.00 -7.48 0.11
CA GLN A 162 -3.42 -8.37 1.11
C GLN A 162 -4.22 -8.45 2.41
N ASP A 163 -5.11 -7.50 2.67
CA ASP A 163 -5.84 -7.39 3.93
C ASP A 163 -7.20 -6.71 3.72
N HIS A 164 -8.24 -7.23 4.37
CA HIS A 164 -9.61 -6.73 4.22
C HIS A 164 -9.83 -5.31 4.75
N ARG A 165 -8.88 -4.78 5.54
CA ARG A 165 -8.91 -3.43 6.12
C ARG A 165 -8.33 -2.37 5.18
N GLN A 166 -7.84 -2.73 4.00
CA GLN A 166 -7.31 -1.79 3.02
C GLN A 166 -8.44 -1.10 2.25
N HIS A 167 -8.34 0.22 2.10
CA HIS A 167 -9.05 0.97 1.06
C HIS A 167 -8.16 1.05 -0.19
N ILE A 168 -8.50 0.28 -1.23
CA ILE A 168 -7.70 0.21 -2.45
C ILE A 168 -8.05 1.37 -3.39
N LEU A 169 -7.03 2.09 -3.85
CA LEU A 169 -7.12 3.15 -4.84
C LEU A 169 -6.50 2.66 -6.15
N CYS A 170 -7.34 2.49 -7.18
CA CYS A 170 -6.93 1.99 -8.50
C CYS A 170 -6.79 3.15 -9.49
N GLY A 171 -5.66 3.24 -10.18
CA GLY A 171 -5.42 4.25 -11.22
C GLY A 171 -6.05 3.92 -12.58
N THR A 172 -6.48 2.67 -12.78
CA THR A 172 -7.04 2.18 -14.05
C THR A 172 -8.21 1.23 -13.81
N GLU A 173 -9.08 1.07 -14.81
CA GLU A 173 -10.18 0.10 -14.79
C GLU A 173 -9.64 -1.35 -14.73
N GLU A 174 -8.50 -1.62 -15.36
CA GLU A 174 -7.84 -2.93 -15.31
C GLU A 174 -7.39 -3.28 -13.88
N CYS A 175 -6.78 -2.32 -13.18
CA CYS A 175 -6.41 -2.47 -11.77
C CYS A 175 -7.65 -2.64 -10.87
N TYR A 176 -8.75 -1.97 -11.20
CA TYR A 176 -10.03 -2.16 -10.51
C TYR A 176 -10.57 -3.59 -10.65
N LYS A 177 -10.65 -4.12 -11.87
CA LYS A 177 -11.12 -5.50 -12.15
C LYS A 177 -10.27 -6.55 -11.44
N GLN A 178 -8.96 -6.31 -11.33
CA GLN A 178 -8.06 -7.14 -10.54
C GLN A 178 -8.38 -7.10 -9.05
N GLY A 179 -8.75 -5.92 -8.52
CA GLY A 179 -9.26 -5.73 -7.17
C GLY A 179 -10.48 -6.60 -6.87
N GLU A 180 -11.48 -6.55 -7.75
CA GLU A 180 -12.71 -7.34 -7.62
C GLU A 180 -12.43 -8.85 -7.56
N CYS A 181 -11.59 -9.36 -8.46
CA CYS A 181 -11.29 -10.79 -8.54
C CYS A 181 -10.59 -11.36 -7.30
N VAL A 182 -9.80 -10.55 -6.59
CA VAL A 182 -9.00 -11.00 -5.44
C VAL A 182 -9.78 -10.92 -4.14
N TRP A 183 -10.73 -10.01 -4.05
CA TRP A 183 -11.48 -9.78 -2.82
C TRP A 183 -12.35 -10.98 -2.43
N ASP A 184 -12.88 -11.69 -3.43
CA ASP A 184 -13.62 -12.95 -3.27
C ASP A 184 -12.77 -14.07 -2.63
N LEU A 185 -11.44 -13.91 -2.55
CA LEU A 185 -10.50 -14.89 -1.98
C LEU A 185 -9.98 -14.51 -0.59
N ILE A 186 -10.13 -13.25 -0.17
CA ILE A 186 -9.57 -12.71 1.07
C ILE A 186 -10.66 -12.48 2.14
N CYS A 187 -11.92 -12.33 1.72
CA CYS A 187 -13.11 -12.25 2.58
C CYS A 187 -13.87 -13.57 2.65
#